data_AF-A9D425-F1
#
_entry.id   AF-A9D425-F1
#
_cell.length_a   1.000
_cell.length_b   1.000
_cell.length_c   1.000
_cell.angle_alpha   90.00
_cell.angle_beta   90.00
_cell.angle_gamma   90.00
#
_symmetry.space_group_name_H-M   'P 1'
#
loop_
_entity.id
_entity.type
_entity.pdbx_description
1 polymer ?
#
loop_
_entity_poly.entity_id
_entity_poly.type
_entity_poly.pdbx_seq_one_letter_code
_entity_poly.pdbx_strand_id
1 'polypeptide(L)'
;MTKKLTLFTFIDAFGWEIYQRYGFLEGIIQDAHPLQTTFGFSSGADPSILTGRFPDEHTHWSCFNYNPEKSPFKAFKYLAYLPSAIFDRGRVRHWLSKIMAKVYGYTGYFEMYSVPFAHLPYFDYLEKRDYFVPGGIMATDTIFDWCVNQDIPYYCSNWRHSEQEILASNRAEIEKGESRFNYVYLPSLDGIMHQYGTNHPAVRKQINWLDQQIRSLYELALSQYDEVALYIISDHGMKDVTGDIDLIPDIQATGLEYGKDYVAMYDSTMARFWFMQPDAEAIIRRVLEEQTHGDIVEDDELKKMHVYFDDHRFGELFFLMEPGMLITPCYMGLKSIPGMHGYHPEDKDSYAMIAANKPITANVKSITDIRGIIEHELRT
;
A
#
# COMPACT_ATOMS: atom_id res chain seq x y z
N MET A 1 14.12 36.08 1.59
CA MET A 1 12.97 35.23 1.25
C MET A 1 12.40 34.73 2.56
N THR A 2 11.07 34.71 2.71
CA THR A 2 10.40 34.12 3.88
C THR A 2 10.79 32.66 3.99
N LYS A 3 11.14 32.23 5.19
CA LYS A 3 11.58 30.88 5.48
C LYS A 3 10.34 29.99 5.69
N LYS A 4 9.94 29.26 4.66
CA LYS A 4 8.74 28.40 4.65
C LYS A 4 9.10 26.92 4.77
N LEU A 5 8.37 26.18 5.61
CA LEU A 5 8.39 24.73 5.67
C LEU A 5 7.04 24.16 5.21
N THR A 6 7.09 23.20 4.29
CA THR A 6 5.94 22.37 3.91
C THR A 6 6.10 20.99 4.53
N LEU A 7 5.22 20.64 5.47
CA LEU A 7 5.23 19.37 6.20
C LEU A 7 4.08 18.49 5.74
N PHE A 8 4.39 17.44 4.98
CA PHE A 8 3.44 16.37 4.63
C PHE A 8 3.64 15.20 5.58
N THR A 9 2.66 14.96 6.43
CA THR A 9 2.63 13.80 7.33
C THR A 9 1.70 12.75 6.74
N PHE A 10 2.29 11.66 6.25
CA PHE A 10 1.59 10.50 5.73
C PHE A 10 1.32 9.51 6.87
N ILE A 11 0.05 9.34 7.23
CA ILE A 11 -0.40 8.35 8.22
C ILE A 11 -1.09 7.21 7.49
N ASP A 12 -0.45 6.05 7.52
CA ASP A 12 -0.89 4.84 6.83
C ASP A 12 -2.30 4.41 7.27
N ALA A 13 -3.15 4.09 6.29
CA ALA A 13 -4.55 3.71 6.47
C ALA A 13 -5.45 4.71 7.21
N PHE A 14 -5.02 5.94 7.47
CA PHE A 14 -5.83 6.94 8.19
C PHE A 14 -6.91 7.58 7.30
N GLY A 15 -7.74 6.75 6.69
CA GLY A 15 -8.73 7.17 5.70
C GLY A 15 -9.88 8.00 6.27
N TRP A 16 -10.72 8.45 5.34
CA TRP A 16 -11.75 9.45 5.58
C TRP A 16 -12.74 9.08 6.69
N GLU A 17 -13.25 7.84 6.68
CA GLU A 17 -14.21 7.37 7.68
C GLU A 17 -13.60 7.31 9.10
N ILE A 18 -12.29 7.03 9.20
CA ILE A 18 -11.56 7.03 10.47
C ILE A 18 -11.36 8.47 10.97
N TYR A 19 -10.95 9.39 10.07
CA TYR A 19 -10.84 10.81 10.37
C TYR A 19 -12.16 11.40 10.87
N GLN A 20 -13.28 11.15 10.17
CA GLN A 20 -14.60 11.64 10.56
C GLN A 20 -15.05 11.10 11.93
N ARG A 21 -14.72 9.84 12.24
CA ARG A 21 -15.13 9.19 13.49
C ARG A 21 -14.35 9.71 14.70
N TYR A 22 -13.05 9.92 14.56
CA TYR A 22 -12.17 10.20 15.69
C TYR A 22 -11.80 11.66 15.84
N GLY A 23 -11.87 12.45 14.76
CA GLY A 23 -11.30 13.79 14.70
C GLY A 23 -9.77 13.75 14.71
N PHE A 24 -9.13 14.83 14.24
CA PHE A 24 -7.68 14.94 14.26
C PHE A 24 -7.23 16.39 14.18
N LEU A 25 -6.27 16.79 15.01
CA LEU A 25 -5.65 18.10 15.00
C LEU A 25 -6.67 19.27 15.06
N GLU A 26 -7.74 19.09 15.83
CA GLU A 26 -8.75 20.11 16.08
C GLU A 26 -8.12 21.46 16.49
N GLY A 27 -8.61 22.55 15.89
CA GLY A 27 -8.07 23.90 16.08
C GLY A 27 -6.83 24.24 15.25
N ILE A 28 -6.18 23.25 14.61
CA ILE A 28 -5.10 23.48 13.63
C ILE A 28 -5.63 23.28 12.21
N ILE A 29 -6.36 22.18 11.97
CA ILE A 29 -6.93 21.87 10.66
C ILE A 29 -8.02 22.87 10.32
N GLN A 30 -7.93 23.44 9.13
CA GLN A 30 -8.91 24.38 8.57
C GLN A 30 -9.75 23.74 7.46
N ASP A 31 -9.21 22.74 6.76
CA ASP A 31 -9.89 22.10 5.63
C ASP A 31 -9.49 20.62 5.52
N ALA A 32 -10.43 19.76 5.14
CA ALA A 32 -10.21 18.32 4.99
C ALA A 32 -11.21 17.68 4.01
N HIS A 33 -10.72 16.77 3.16
CA HIS A 33 -11.49 16.13 2.09
C HIS A 33 -11.19 14.63 1.98
N PRO A 34 -12.16 13.81 1.53
CA PRO A 34 -11.88 12.44 1.10
C PRO A 34 -11.09 12.44 -0.20
N LEU A 35 -10.21 11.45 -0.37
CA LEU A 35 -9.48 11.19 -1.61
C LEU A 35 -9.74 9.77 -2.08
N GLN A 36 -10.09 9.63 -3.36
CA GLN A 36 -10.14 8.32 -4.00
C GLN A 36 -8.74 7.71 -4.00
N THR A 37 -8.64 6.47 -3.52
CA THR A 37 -7.39 5.67 -3.55
C THR A 37 -7.26 4.92 -4.87
N THR A 38 -6.12 4.25 -5.07
CA THR A 38 -5.96 3.26 -6.14
C THR A 38 -6.47 1.90 -5.71
N PHE A 39 -6.96 1.09 -6.66
CA PHE A 39 -7.34 -0.29 -6.36
C PHE A 39 -6.14 -1.12 -5.91
N GLY A 40 -6.33 -1.99 -4.92
CA GLY A 40 -5.27 -2.81 -4.34
C GLY A 40 -4.72 -2.24 -3.03
N PHE A 41 -3.43 -2.49 -2.78
CA PHE A 41 -2.79 -2.20 -1.49
C PHE A 41 -1.80 -1.03 -1.60
N SER A 42 -1.10 -0.70 -0.51
CA SER A 42 -0.11 0.39 -0.47
C SER A 42 0.98 0.28 -1.54
N SER A 43 1.26 -0.94 -2.03
CA SER A 43 2.18 -1.20 -3.15
C SER A 43 1.82 -0.48 -4.46
N GLY A 44 0.55 -0.07 -4.64
CA GLY A 44 0.10 0.80 -5.73
C GLY A 44 -0.12 2.26 -5.28
N ALA A 45 -0.68 2.45 -4.08
CA ALA A 45 -1.09 3.75 -3.59
C ALA A 45 0.11 4.67 -3.25
N ASP A 46 1.14 4.14 -2.59
CA ASP A 46 2.35 4.90 -2.25
C ASP A 46 3.06 5.45 -3.50
N PRO A 47 3.41 4.61 -4.50
CA PRO A 47 3.87 5.08 -5.80
C PRO A 47 2.96 6.12 -6.44
N SER A 48 1.64 5.98 -6.31
CA SER A 48 0.67 6.92 -6.88
C SER A 48 0.77 8.31 -6.24
N ILE A 49 0.89 8.37 -4.91
CA ILE A 49 1.11 9.61 -4.16
C ILE A 49 2.42 10.27 -4.58
N LEU A 50 3.50 9.48 -4.62
CA LEU A 50 4.86 10.00 -4.84
C LEU A 50 5.08 10.44 -6.29
N THR A 51 4.44 9.76 -7.25
CA THR A 51 4.62 10.03 -8.68
C THR A 51 3.53 10.92 -9.26
N GLY A 52 2.38 11.06 -8.59
CA GLY A 52 1.20 11.76 -9.08
C GLY A 52 0.55 11.08 -10.30
N ARG A 53 0.76 9.78 -10.46
CA ARG A 53 0.33 8.96 -11.60
C ARG A 53 -0.37 7.71 -11.10
N PHE A 54 -1.07 7.00 -11.98
CA PHE A 54 -1.74 5.76 -11.63
C PHE A 54 -0.89 4.49 -11.90
N PRO A 55 -1.29 3.31 -11.40
CA PRO A 55 -0.53 2.06 -11.54
C PRO A 55 -0.17 1.66 -12.97
N ASP A 56 -1.07 1.88 -13.93
CA ASP A 56 -0.85 1.67 -15.36
C ASP A 56 0.27 2.56 -15.94
N GLU A 57 0.52 3.73 -15.36
CA GLU A 57 1.58 4.67 -15.75
C GLU A 57 2.90 4.41 -15.01
N HIS A 58 2.89 4.28 -13.67
CA HIS A 58 4.10 4.08 -12.88
C HIS A 58 4.50 2.62 -12.71
N THR A 59 3.71 1.68 -13.24
CA THR A 59 3.95 0.23 -13.29
C THR A 59 3.96 -0.51 -11.95
N HIS A 60 3.60 0.17 -10.85
CA HIS A 60 3.53 -0.44 -9.52
C HIS A 60 2.08 -0.72 -9.14
N TRP A 61 1.76 -1.95 -8.73
CA TRP A 61 0.39 -2.27 -8.30
C TRP A 61 0.35 -3.29 -7.17
N SER A 62 0.86 -4.50 -7.39
CA SER A 62 0.91 -5.57 -6.40
C SER A 62 2.33 -6.11 -6.23
N CYS A 63 2.69 -6.54 -5.02
CA CYS A 63 4.01 -7.09 -4.71
C CYS A 63 4.43 -8.22 -5.67
N PHE A 64 3.50 -9.11 -6.03
CA PHE A 64 3.77 -10.24 -6.93
C PHE A 64 3.13 -10.05 -8.31
N ASN A 65 3.93 -10.26 -9.35
CA ASN A 65 3.50 -10.33 -10.74
C ASN A 65 3.96 -11.64 -11.37
N TYR A 66 3.21 -12.14 -12.35
CA TYR A 66 3.53 -13.36 -13.08
C TYR A 66 4.69 -13.12 -14.04
N ASN A 67 5.79 -13.82 -13.81
CA ASN A 67 6.99 -13.74 -14.63
C ASN A 67 7.89 -14.98 -14.39
N PRO A 68 7.44 -16.18 -14.82
CA PRO A 68 8.18 -17.42 -14.59
C PRO A 68 9.57 -17.42 -15.25
N GLU A 69 9.72 -16.70 -16.36
CA GLU A 69 10.97 -16.63 -17.12
C GLU A 69 12.08 -15.90 -16.36
N LYS A 70 11.75 -14.82 -15.63
CA LYS A 70 12.72 -14.00 -14.89
C LYS A 70 12.60 -14.11 -13.38
N SER A 71 11.74 -15.01 -12.88
CA SER A 71 11.51 -15.20 -11.45
C SER A 71 12.82 -15.34 -10.64
N PRO A 72 13.01 -14.55 -9.58
CA PRO A 72 14.13 -14.69 -8.66
C PRO A 72 13.98 -15.92 -7.75
N PHE A 73 12.83 -16.60 -7.80
CA PHE A 73 12.47 -17.72 -6.94
C PHE A 73 12.61 -19.09 -7.61
N LYS A 74 13.23 -19.21 -8.80
CA LYS A 74 13.29 -20.49 -9.55
C LYS A 74 13.76 -21.71 -8.75
N ALA A 75 14.70 -21.51 -7.81
CA ALA A 75 15.21 -22.57 -6.96
C ALA A 75 14.30 -22.91 -5.76
N PHE A 76 13.28 -22.10 -5.46
CA PHE A 76 12.43 -22.26 -4.28
C PHE A 76 11.53 -23.49 -4.39
N LYS A 77 11.26 -23.99 -5.60
CA LYS A 77 10.59 -25.29 -5.78
C LYS A 77 11.27 -26.44 -5.04
N TYR A 78 12.59 -26.37 -4.83
CA TYR A 78 13.30 -27.40 -4.07
C TYR A 78 13.04 -27.31 -2.57
N LEU A 79 12.69 -26.12 -2.06
CA LEU A 79 12.27 -25.94 -0.67
C LEU A 79 10.87 -26.52 -0.41
N ALA A 80 10.07 -26.75 -1.45
CA ALA A 80 8.76 -27.38 -1.33
C ALA A 80 8.82 -28.85 -0.84
N TYR A 81 9.99 -29.50 -0.96
CA TYR A 81 10.20 -30.85 -0.43
C TYR A 81 10.61 -30.86 1.06
N LEU A 82 10.84 -29.69 1.66
CA LEU A 82 11.22 -29.58 3.06
C LEU A 82 9.97 -29.66 3.96
N PRO A 83 10.12 -30.04 5.25
CA PRO A 83 8.98 -30.19 6.14
C PRO A 83 8.21 -28.86 6.32
N SER A 84 6.96 -28.82 5.84
CA SER A 84 6.06 -27.67 5.91
C SER A 84 5.91 -27.14 7.35
N ALA A 85 5.84 -28.04 8.33
CA ALA A 85 5.76 -27.73 9.76
C ALA A 85 6.89 -26.81 10.28
N ILE A 86 8.00 -26.70 9.54
CA ILE A 86 9.13 -25.82 9.84
C ILE A 86 9.19 -24.66 8.85
N PHE A 87 9.20 -24.96 7.54
CA PHE A 87 9.52 -23.99 6.50
C PHE A 87 8.35 -23.07 6.13
N ASP A 88 7.11 -23.46 6.44
CA ASP A 88 5.93 -22.59 6.25
C ASP A 88 5.66 -21.67 7.44
N ARG A 89 6.49 -21.72 8.49
CA ARG A 89 6.36 -20.79 9.62
C ARG A 89 6.74 -19.38 9.18
N GLY A 90 5.87 -18.41 9.48
CA GLY A 90 6.10 -16.99 9.14
C GLY A 90 7.47 -16.45 9.58
N ARG A 91 7.98 -16.84 10.77
CA ARG A 91 9.33 -16.44 11.20
C ARG A 91 10.44 -16.97 10.30
N VAL A 92 10.34 -18.21 9.83
CA VAL A 92 11.34 -18.82 8.95
C VAL A 92 11.31 -18.10 7.60
N ARG A 93 10.10 -17.89 7.07
CA ARG A 93 9.91 -17.17 5.81
C ARG A 93 10.43 -15.74 5.89
N HIS A 94 10.16 -15.02 6.97
CA HIS A 94 10.69 -13.69 7.21
C HIS A 94 12.23 -13.64 7.13
N TRP A 95 12.91 -14.57 7.80
CA TRP A 95 14.38 -14.63 7.73
C TRP A 95 14.90 -15.00 6.35
N LEU A 96 14.23 -15.93 5.64
CA LEU A 96 14.56 -16.25 4.25
C LEU A 96 14.39 -15.02 3.36
N SER A 97 13.33 -14.23 3.56
CA SER A 97 13.07 -13.00 2.81
C SER A 97 14.18 -11.98 3.04
N LYS A 98 14.62 -11.77 4.30
CA LYS A 98 15.74 -10.88 4.62
C LYS A 98 17.06 -11.33 3.98
N ILE A 99 17.35 -12.62 4.00
CA ILE A 99 18.56 -13.17 3.35
C ILE A 99 18.49 -12.93 1.85
N MET A 100 17.34 -13.22 1.24
CA MET A 100 17.13 -13.07 -0.19
C MET A 100 17.23 -11.62 -0.65
N ALA A 101 16.58 -10.69 0.07
CA ALA A 101 16.70 -9.25 -0.19
C ALA A 101 18.17 -8.81 -0.17
N LYS A 102 18.97 -9.29 0.79
CA LYS A 102 20.40 -9.00 0.86
C LYS A 102 21.20 -9.60 -0.30
N VAL A 103 20.92 -10.85 -0.69
CA VAL A 103 21.62 -11.53 -1.80
C VAL A 103 21.35 -10.85 -3.14
N TYR A 104 20.11 -10.44 -3.39
CA TYR A 104 19.74 -9.75 -4.64
C TYR A 104 19.95 -8.24 -4.60
N GLY A 105 20.38 -7.68 -3.47
CA GLY A 105 20.58 -6.25 -3.30
C GLY A 105 19.29 -5.44 -3.37
N TYR A 106 18.17 -6.03 -2.95
CA TYR A 106 16.89 -5.33 -2.90
C TYR A 106 16.91 -4.27 -1.81
N THR A 107 16.48 -3.07 -2.19
CA THR A 107 16.34 -1.93 -1.29
C THR A 107 14.87 -1.56 -1.08
N GLY A 108 13.90 -2.18 -1.74
CA GLY A 108 12.48 -1.96 -1.43
C GLY A 108 11.99 -2.84 -0.28
N TYR A 109 10.68 -2.80 -0.04
CA TYR A 109 10.00 -3.75 0.85
C TYR A 109 9.98 -5.13 0.18
N PHE A 110 10.31 -6.19 0.93
CA PHE A 110 10.36 -7.55 0.38
C PHE A 110 9.98 -8.60 1.44
N GLU A 111 8.91 -9.33 1.16
CA GLU A 111 8.45 -10.46 1.98
C GLU A 111 7.79 -11.52 1.08
N MET A 112 8.10 -12.80 1.31
CA MET A 112 7.52 -13.92 0.55
C MET A 112 6.15 -14.36 1.10
N TYR A 113 5.78 -13.88 2.29
CA TYR A 113 4.54 -14.20 2.99
C TYR A 113 4.27 -15.71 3.04
N SER A 114 3.04 -16.13 2.79
CA SER A 114 2.57 -17.52 2.80
C SER A 114 2.48 -18.15 1.40
N VAL A 115 3.00 -17.50 0.34
CA VAL A 115 3.05 -18.08 -1.02
C VAL A 115 3.76 -19.45 -1.00
N PRO A 116 3.14 -20.54 -1.45
CA PRO A 116 3.77 -21.86 -1.42
C PRO A 116 5.11 -21.89 -2.17
N PHE A 117 6.11 -22.59 -1.62
CA PHE A 117 7.45 -22.68 -2.24
C PHE A 117 7.42 -23.25 -3.66
N ALA A 118 6.47 -24.15 -3.94
CA ALA A 118 6.27 -24.70 -5.27
C ALA A 118 5.71 -23.68 -6.27
N HIS A 119 5.03 -22.63 -5.78
CA HIS A 119 4.34 -21.62 -6.60
C HIS A 119 5.19 -20.37 -6.81
N LEU A 120 6.10 -20.03 -5.88
CA LEU A 120 7.02 -18.89 -6.00
C LEU A 120 7.75 -18.78 -7.35
N PRO A 121 8.22 -19.89 -8.00
CA PRO A 121 8.90 -19.80 -9.30
C PRO A 121 8.08 -19.18 -10.44
N TYR A 122 6.76 -19.07 -10.32
CA TYR A 122 5.92 -18.44 -11.33
C TYR A 122 5.89 -16.90 -11.23
N PHE A 123 6.35 -16.36 -10.10
CA PHE A 123 6.23 -14.94 -9.80
C PHE A 123 7.58 -14.22 -9.82
N ASP A 124 7.57 -12.94 -10.18
CA ASP A 124 8.59 -11.98 -9.78
C ASP A 124 8.01 -11.04 -8.72
N TYR A 125 8.88 -10.30 -8.05
CA TYR A 125 8.54 -9.38 -6.99
C TYR A 125 8.79 -7.94 -7.44
N LEU A 126 7.84 -7.04 -7.26
CA LEU A 126 7.88 -5.71 -7.86
C LEU A 126 8.77 -4.72 -7.10
N GLU A 127 8.60 -4.60 -5.78
CA GLU A 127 9.25 -3.57 -4.95
C GLU A 127 10.72 -3.93 -4.62
N LYS A 128 11.54 -4.08 -5.66
CA LYS A 128 12.98 -4.37 -5.51
C LYS A 128 13.78 -3.14 -5.07
N ARG A 129 13.24 -1.94 -5.31
CA ARG A 129 13.89 -0.65 -5.01
C ARG A 129 13.08 0.15 -4.00
N ASP A 130 13.79 1.00 -3.27
CA ASP A 130 13.18 1.92 -2.31
C ASP A 130 12.57 3.08 -3.08
N TYR A 131 11.25 3.24 -3.08
CA TYR A 131 10.60 4.35 -3.77
C TYR A 131 10.62 5.66 -2.98
N PHE A 132 11.10 5.65 -1.73
CA PHE A 132 11.31 6.86 -0.91
C PHE A 132 12.67 7.54 -1.13
N VAL A 133 13.41 7.14 -2.17
CA VAL A 133 14.66 7.78 -2.59
C VAL A 133 14.62 8.09 -4.10
N PRO A 134 15.40 9.09 -4.57
CA PRO A 134 15.51 9.37 -5.99
C PRO A 134 15.91 8.13 -6.82
N GLY A 135 15.27 7.92 -7.97
CA GLY A 135 15.45 6.77 -8.85
C GLY A 135 14.82 5.48 -8.33
N GLY A 136 13.93 5.59 -7.33
CA GLY A 136 13.25 4.47 -6.69
C GLY A 136 12.19 3.80 -7.57
N ILE A 137 11.50 4.56 -8.42
CA ILE A 137 10.55 4.07 -9.41
C ILE A 137 11.18 4.15 -10.80
N MET A 138 11.12 3.04 -11.56
CA MET A 138 11.84 2.93 -12.83
C MET A 138 11.13 3.57 -14.01
N ALA A 139 9.79 3.51 -14.01
CA ALA A 139 8.98 3.97 -15.13
C ALA A 139 8.88 5.50 -15.19
N THR A 140 9.07 6.17 -14.05
CA THR A 140 8.81 7.60 -13.92
C THR A 140 9.53 8.20 -12.70
N ASP A 141 9.48 9.52 -12.58
CA ASP A 141 10.03 10.30 -11.47
C ASP A 141 9.08 10.38 -10.27
N THR A 142 9.64 10.42 -9.06
CA THR A 142 8.95 10.72 -7.80
C THR A 142 9.08 12.19 -7.42
N ILE A 143 8.36 12.61 -6.38
CA ILE A 143 8.55 13.93 -5.77
C ILE A 143 9.98 14.15 -5.24
N PHE A 144 10.69 13.08 -4.87
CA PHE A 144 12.07 13.16 -4.40
C PHE A 144 13.05 13.38 -5.56
N ASP A 145 12.82 12.72 -6.70
CA ASP A 145 13.55 13.02 -7.95
C ASP A 145 13.35 14.49 -8.35
N TRP A 146 12.12 14.98 -8.25
CA TRP A 146 11.80 16.37 -8.53
C TRP A 146 12.53 17.33 -7.57
N CYS A 147 12.53 17.05 -6.26
CA CYS A 147 13.25 17.87 -5.28
C CYS A 147 14.75 17.94 -5.58
N VAL A 148 15.38 16.80 -5.93
CA VAL A 148 16.80 16.77 -6.33
C VAL A 148 17.03 17.59 -7.60
N ASN A 149 16.18 17.44 -8.61
CA ASN A 149 16.31 18.16 -9.88
C ASN A 149 16.09 19.67 -9.75
N GLN A 150 15.37 20.13 -8.71
CA GLN A 150 15.09 21.55 -8.45
C GLN A 150 15.96 22.13 -7.33
N ASP A 151 16.95 21.39 -6.83
CA ASP A 151 17.79 21.77 -5.69
C ASP A 151 16.97 22.20 -4.46
N ILE A 152 15.86 21.50 -4.19
CA ILE A 152 15.00 21.77 -3.03
C ILE A 152 15.52 20.98 -1.83
N PRO A 153 15.93 21.65 -0.73
CA PRO A 153 16.29 20.98 0.50
C PRO A 153 15.08 20.26 1.08
N TYR A 154 15.16 18.93 1.23
CA TYR A 154 14.06 18.13 1.75
C TYR A 154 14.53 17.08 2.76
N TYR A 155 13.60 16.66 3.62
CA TYR A 155 13.70 15.48 4.45
C TYR A 155 12.64 14.47 4.03
N CYS A 156 13.02 13.20 3.93
CA CYS A 156 12.09 12.07 3.83
C CYS A 156 12.38 11.10 4.96
N SER A 157 11.33 10.66 5.65
CA SER A 157 11.45 9.60 6.64
C SER A 157 12.00 8.31 6.04
N ASN A 158 12.85 7.63 6.80
CA ASN A 158 13.24 6.26 6.48
C ASN A 158 12.19 5.30 7.03
N TRP A 159 11.40 4.68 6.14
CA TRP A 159 10.32 3.76 6.49
C TRP A 159 10.75 2.53 7.31
N ARG A 160 12.06 2.26 7.39
CA ARG A 160 12.61 1.16 8.21
C ARG A 160 12.78 1.53 9.68
N HIS A 161 12.74 2.81 10.00
CA HIS A 161 12.82 3.28 11.37
C HIS A 161 11.50 3.06 12.08
N SER A 162 11.56 2.87 13.40
CA SER A 162 10.35 2.93 14.23
C SER A 162 9.71 4.31 14.14
N GLU A 163 8.40 4.37 14.38
CA GLU A 163 7.65 5.62 14.32
C GLU A 163 8.21 6.69 15.30
N GLN A 164 8.73 6.28 16.45
CA GLN A 164 9.41 7.18 17.39
C GLN A 164 10.73 7.73 16.83
N GLU A 165 11.53 6.90 16.17
CA GLU A 165 12.77 7.33 15.50
C GLU A 165 12.48 8.27 14.32
N ILE A 166 11.40 8.02 13.58
CA ILE A 166 10.93 8.89 12.49
C ILE A 166 10.57 10.28 13.03
N LEU A 167 9.76 10.35 14.09
CA LEU A 167 9.36 11.62 14.70
C LEU A 167 10.55 12.37 15.30
N ALA A 168 11.48 11.65 15.95
CA ALA A 168 12.70 12.23 16.50
C ALA A 168 13.64 12.79 15.40
N SER A 169 13.77 12.06 14.29
CA SER A 169 14.58 12.51 13.15
C SER A 169 13.97 13.75 12.49
N ASN A 170 12.65 13.75 12.28
CA ASN A 170 11.94 14.91 11.73
C ASN A 170 12.07 16.14 12.66
N ARG A 171 11.97 15.95 13.98
CA ARG A 171 12.21 17.02 14.96
C ARG A 171 13.60 17.64 14.78
N ALA A 172 14.64 16.80 14.71
CA ALA A 172 16.01 17.26 14.52
C ALA A 172 16.20 18.01 13.19
N GLU A 173 15.54 17.59 12.10
CA GLU A 173 15.59 18.32 10.83
C GLU A 173 14.87 19.68 10.90
N ILE A 174 13.73 19.76 11.59
CA ILE A 174 13.02 21.03 11.81
C ILE A 174 13.89 22.00 12.61
N GLU A 175 14.60 21.52 13.63
CA GLU A 175 15.51 22.33 14.48
C GLU A 175 16.69 22.93 13.70
N LYS A 176 17.20 22.24 12.67
CA LYS A 176 18.23 22.82 11.77
C LYS A 176 17.67 24.01 11.00
N GLY A 177 16.39 23.96 10.64
CA GLY A 177 15.75 25.05 9.94
C GLY A 177 16.23 25.21 8.50
N GLU A 178 16.60 24.12 7.81
CA GLU A 178 17.16 24.18 6.45
C GLU A 178 16.22 23.59 5.40
N SER A 179 15.40 22.60 5.79
CA SER A 179 14.45 21.93 4.90
C SER A 179 13.31 22.84 4.47
N ARG A 180 12.94 22.77 3.19
CA ARG A 180 11.73 23.39 2.65
C ARG A 180 10.56 22.41 2.59
N PHE A 181 10.87 21.12 2.55
CA PHE A 181 9.91 20.03 2.44
C PHE A 181 10.26 18.89 3.40
N ASN A 182 9.31 18.47 4.22
CA ASN A 182 9.45 17.26 5.03
C ASN A 182 8.31 16.29 4.67
N TYR A 183 8.66 15.08 4.24
CA TYR A 183 7.74 13.97 4.03
C TYR A 183 7.89 12.95 5.15
N VAL A 184 6.87 12.80 5.98
CA VAL A 184 6.91 12.02 7.22
C VAL A 184 5.93 10.86 7.18
N TYR A 185 6.43 9.64 6.95
CA TYR A 185 5.62 8.41 6.94
C TYR A 185 5.46 7.82 8.36
N LEU A 186 4.23 7.54 8.78
CA LEU A 186 3.85 7.02 10.10
C LEU A 186 2.94 5.78 9.93
N PRO A 187 3.50 4.56 10.01
CA PRO A 187 2.82 3.32 9.58
C PRO A 187 1.96 2.63 10.65
N SER A 188 2.06 3.02 11.93
CA SER A 188 1.60 2.13 13.01
C SER A 188 0.09 1.99 13.12
N LEU A 189 -0.67 2.98 12.62
CA LEU A 189 -2.13 3.00 12.73
C LEU A 189 -2.74 1.85 11.92
N ASP A 190 -2.26 1.63 10.70
CA ASP A 190 -2.65 0.52 9.84
C ASP A 190 -2.53 -0.84 10.57
N GLY A 191 -1.33 -1.14 11.08
CA GLY A 191 -1.09 -2.39 11.81
C GLY A 191 -1.96 -2.57 13.04
N ILE A 192 -2.30 -1.48 13.75
CA ILE A 192 -3.23 -1.52 14.90
C ILE A 192 -4.66 -1.84 14.43
N MET A 193 -5.11 -1.26 13.32
CA MET A 193 -6.44 -1.54 12.79
C MET A 193 -6.55 -2.93 12.18
N HIS A 194 -5.51 -3.43 11.51
CA HIS A 194 -5.43 -4.83 11.13
C HIS A 194 -5.57 -5.78 12.32
N GLN A 195 -4.92 -5.46 13.45
CA GLN A 195 -4.93 -6.32 14.64
C GLN A 195 -6.25 -6.28 15.41
N TYR A 196 -6.93 -5.14 15.47
CA TYR A 196 -8.03 -4.92 16.41
C TYR A 196 -9.35 -4.46 15.77
N GLY A 197 -9.35 -4.08 14.49
CA GLY A 197 -10.47 -3.42 13.84
C GLY A 197 -10.50 -1.92 14.15
N THR A 198 -11.25 -1.19 13.33
CA THR A 198 -11.32 0.28 13.31
C THR A 198 -11.96 0.89 14.54
N ASN A 199 -12.77 0.13 15.28
CA ASN A 199 -13.56 0.62 16.43
C ASN A 199 -12.88 0.40 17.80
N HIS A 200 -11.78 -0.34 17.84
CA HIS A 200 -11.17 -0.76 19.10
C HIS A 200 -10.53 0.43 19.86
N PRO A 201 -10.53 0.45 21.22
CA PRO A 201 -9.91 1.53 21.99
C PRO A 201 -8.43 1.78 21.70
N ALA A 202 -7.71 0.77 21.20
CA ALA A 202 -6.32 0.91 20.76
C ALA A 202 -6.16 1.89 19.59
N VAL A 203 -7.13 1.93 18.66
CA VAL A 203 -7.14 2.86 17.52
C VAL A 203 -7.25 4.29 18.02
N ARG A 204 -8.23 4.58 18.88
CA ARG A 204 -8.37 5.91 19.51
C ARG A 204 -7.12 6.33 20.26
N LYS A 205 -6.50 5.39 21.00
CA LYS A 205 -5.25 5.66 21.72
C LYS A 205 -4.13 6.05 20.77
N GLN A 206 -3.98 5.34 19.64
CA GLN A 206 -2.96 5.66 18.65
C GLN A 206 -3.21 7.00 17.98
N ILE A 207 -4.43 7.28 17.55
CA ILE A 207 -4.80 8.57 16.94
C ILE A 207 -4.53 9.72 17.90
N ASN A 208 -4.91 9.60 19.18
CA ASN A 208 -4.63 10.62 20.20
C ASN A 208 -3.12 10.83 20.42
N TRP A 209 -2.33 9.76 20.35
CA TRP A 209 -0.88 9.87 20.46
C TRP A 209 -0.29 10.58 19.24
N LEU A 210 -0.68 10.18 18.02
CA LEU A 210 -0.26 10.81 16.77
C LEU A 210 -0.62 12.31 16.75
N ASP A 211 -1.85 12.66 17.15
CA ASP A 211 -2.31 14.05 17.29
C ASP A 211 -1.35 14.86 18.17
N GLN A 212 -1.03 14.36 19.38
CA GLN A 212 -0.10 15.03 20.29
C GLN A 212 1.31 15.20 19.70
N GLN A 213 1.83 14.15 19.04
CA GLN A 213 3.16 14.21 18.43
C GLN A 213 3.23 15.25 17.30
N ILE A 214 2.21 15.26 16.42
CA ILE A 214 2.18 16.17 15.27
C ILE A 214 1.92 17.61 15.70
N ARG A 215 1.09 17.86 16.73
CA ARG A 215 0.96 19.20 17.35
C ARG A 215 2.30 19.72 17.82
N SER A 216 3.06 18.90 18.55
CA SER A 216 4.38 19.29 19.05
C SER A 216 5.37 19.60 17.92
N LEU A 217 5.34 18.83 16.83
CA LEU A 217 6.17 19.10 15.65
C LEU A 217 5.73 20.38 14.92
N TYR A 218 4.43 20.62 14.80
CA TYR A 218 3.88 21.81 14.18
C TYR A 218 4.22 23.09 14.97
N GLU A 219 4.07 23.06 16.29
CA GLU A 219 4.47 24.18 17.17
C GLU A 219 5.98 24.46 17.08
N LEU A 220 6.80 23.40 17.05
CA LEU A 220 8.23 23.54 16.83
C LEU A 220 8.52 24.19 15.48
N ALA A 221 7.88 23.73 14.41
CA ALA A 221 8.04 24.31 13.07
C ALA A 221 7.68 25.80 13.06
N LEU A 222 6.58 26.20 13.69
CA LEU A 222 6.19 27.61 13.82
C LEU A 222 7.22 28.45 14.58
N SER A 223 8.04 27.85 15.45
CA SER A 223 9.12 28.56 16.15
C SER A 223 10.40 28.72 15.30
N GLN A 224 10.57 27.91 14.25
CA GLN A 224 11.79 27.83 13.43
C GLN A 224 11.64 28.43 12.02
N TYR A 225 10.41 28.58 11.54
CA TYR A 225 10.05 29.00 10.19
C TYR A 225 9.06 30.18 10.26
N ASP A 226 9.13 31.08 9.27
CA ASP A 226 8.20 32.21 9.14
C ASP A 226 6.81 31.76 8.70
N GLU A 227 6.74 30.67 7.93
CA GLU A 227 5.50 30.07 7.42
C GLU A 227 5.58 28.54 7.50
N VAL A 228 4.49 27.91 7.92
CA VAL A 228 4.37 26.45 7.97
C VAL A 228 3.07 26.03 7.30
N ALA A 229 3.19 25.26 6.21
CA ALA A 229 2.08 24.56 5.60
C ALA A 229 2.09 23.10 6.09
N LEU A 230 1.04 22.70 6.81
CA LEU A 230 0.89 21.35 7.34
C LEU A 230 -0.20 20.62 6.57
N TYR A 231 0.15 19.44 6.06
CA TYR A 231 -0.76 18.51 5.41
C TYR A 231 -0.69 17.15 6.12
N ILE A 232 -1.86 16.58 6.39
CA ILE A 232 -2.02 15.19 6.79
C ILE A 232 -2.63 14.45 5.60
N ILE A 233 -2.01 13.35 5.19
CA ILE A 233 -2.48 12.53 4.09
C ILE A 233 -2.53 11.05 4.50
N SER A 234 -3.36 10.28 3.82
CA SER A 234 -3.30 8.82 3.82
C SER A 234 -3.35 8.26 2.40
N ASP A 235 -3.00 6.99 2.25
CA ASP A 235 -3.00 6.23 1.01
C ASP A 235 -4.33 5.50 0.80
N HIS A 236 -4.94 5.00 1.87
CA HIS A 236 -6.26 4.39 1.86
C HIS A 236 -7.00 4.57 3.19
N GLY A 237 -8.20 3.99 3.27
CA GLY A 237 -8.93 3.76 4.51
C GLY A 237 -8.81 2.32 5.03
N MET A 238 -9.78 1.89 5.82
CA MET A 238 -9.78 0.59 6.49
C MET A 238 -11.20 0.12 6.77
N LYS A 239 -11.46 -1.15 6.48
CA LYS A 239 -12.76 -1.81 6.68
C LYS A 239 -12.67 -2.87 7.77
N ASP A 240 -13.65 -2.87 8.68
CA ASP A 240 -13.82 -3.98 9.63
C ASP A 240 -14.22 -5.25 8.88
N VAL A 241 -13.50 -6.35 9.13
CA VAL A 241 -13.79 -7.66 8.52
C VAL A 241 -15.00 -8.28 9.20
N THR A 242 -15.97 -8.71 8.39
CA THR A 242 -17.24 -9.29 8.81
C THR A 242 -17.33 -10.79 8.51
N GLY A 243 -16.46 -11.32 7.66
CA GLY A 243 -16.41 -12.75 7.34
C GLY A 243 -15.23 -13.10 6.43
N ASP A 244 -15.09 -14.39 6.15
CA ASP A 244 -14.10 -14.93 5.24
C ASP A 244 -14.62 -16.18 4.52
N ILE A 245 -14.00 -16.50 3.38
CA ILE A 245 -14.24 -17.72 2.58
C ILE A 245 -12.93 -18.47 2.35
N ASP A 246 -13.01 -19.80 2.26
CA ASP A 246 -11.88 -20.64 1.85
C ASP A 246 -11.98 -20.97 0.36
N LEU A 247 -11.47 -20.07 -0.49
CA LEU A 247 -11.59 -20.17 -1.95
C LEU A 247 -10.68 -21.26 -2.55
N ILE A 248 -9.56 -21.58 -1.90
CA ILE A 248 -8.51 -22.43 -2.50
C ILE A 248 -9.02 -23.87 -2.73
N PRO A 249 -9.70 -24.54 -1.79
CA PRO A 249 -10.28 -25.87 -1.98
C PRO A 249 -11.32 -25.92 -3.11
N ASP A 250 -12.13 -24.88 -3.29
CA ASP A 250 -13.13 -24.83 -4.36
C ASP A 250 -12.44 -24.85 -5.74
N ILE A 251 -11.36 -24.10 -5.91
CA ILE A 251 -10.54 -24.15 -7.12
C ILE A 251 -9.86 -25.52 -7.27
N GLN A 252 -9.34 -26.11 -6.19
CA GLN A 252 -8.71 -27.44 -6.23
C GLN A 252 -9.70 -28.56 -6.60
N ALA A 253 -10.98 -28.43 -6.21
CA ALA A 253 -12.02 -29.41 -6.50
C ALA A 253 -12.34 -29.54 -8.01
N THR A 254 -11.94 -28.55 -8.82
CA THR A 254 -12.07 -28.62 -10.30
C THR A 254 -11.21 -29.71 -10.93
N GLY A 255 -10.16 -30.16 -10.24
CA GLY A 255 -9.17 -31.10 -10.77
C GLY A 255 -8.11 -30.47 -11.68
N LEU A 256 -8.13 -29.15 -11.87
CA LEU A 256 -7.08 -28.43 -12.59
C LEU A 256 -5.76 -28.46 -11.80
N GLU A 257 -4.65 -28.57 -12.53
CA GLU A 257 -3.32 -28.65 -11.94
C GLU A 257 -2.59 -27.30 -11.99
N TYR A 258 -2.26 -26.78 -10.80
CA TYR A 258 -1.50 -25.54 -10.65
C TYR A 258 -0.14 -25.64 -11.35
N GLY A 259 0.18 -24.64 -12.18
CA GLY A 259 1.39 -24.59 -12.99
C GLY A 259 1.32 -25.33 -14.33
N LYS A 260 0.27 -26.14 -14.57
CA LYS A 260 0.02 -26.77 -15.87
C LYS A 260 -1.20 -26.22 -16.58
N ASP A 261 -2.29 -26.04 -15.83
CA ASP A 261 -3.56 -25.54 -16.36
C ASP A 261 -3.76 -24.06 -16.01
N TYR A 262 -3.39 -23.68 -14.79
CA TYR A 262 -3.51 -22.31 -14.29
C TYR A 262 -2.42 -21.97 -13.26
N VAL A 263 -2.21 -20.67 -13.03
CA VAL A 263 -1.51 -20.15 -11.86
C VAL A 263 -2.44 -19.16 -11.16
N ALA A 264 -2.33 -19.03 -9.84
CA ALA A 264 -3.13 -18.10 -9.07
C ALA A 264 -2.33 -17.43 -7.94
N MET A 265 -2.63 -16.16 -7.69
CA MET A 265 -2.22 -15.43 -6.49
C MET A 265 -3.48 -15.15 -5.68
N TYR A 266 -3.54 -15.71 -4.47
CA TYR A 266 -4.62 -15.44 -3.53
C TYR A 266 -4.13 -14.35 -2.59
N ASP A 267 -4.45 -13.10 -2.90
CA ASP A 267 -4.26 -11.97 -1.99
C ASP A 267 -5.35 -12.02 -0.89
N SER A 268 -5.37 -11.07 0.04
CA SER A 268 -6.36 -11.10 1.15
C SER A 268 -7.78 -10.76 0.69
N THR A 269 -7.94 -9.79 -0.22
CA THR A 269 -9.23 -9.28 -0.69
C THR A 269 -9.50 -9.62 -2.15
N MET A 270 -8.57 -10.28 -2.84
CA MET A 270 -8.75 -10.67 -4.24
C MET A 270 -7.98 -11.93 -4.60
N ALA A 271 -8.45 -12.65 -5.60
CA ALA A 271 -7.70 -13.71 -6.27
C ALA A 271 -7.43 -13.31 -7.72
N ARG A 272 -6.21 -13.56 -8.18
CA ARG A 272 -5.72 -13.23 -9.53
C ARG A 272 -5.25 -14.49 -10.21
N PHE A 273 -5.68 -14.73 -11.45
CA PHE A 273 -5.43 -15.98 -12.17
C PHE A 273 -4.75 -15.74 -13.52
N TRP A 274 -4.01 -16.75 -13.97
CA TRP A 274 -3.36 -16.85 -15.28
C TRP A 274 -3.60 -18.24 -15.85
N PHE A 275 -3.84 -18.37 -17.16
CA PHE A 275 -4.27 -19.63 -17.76
C PHE A 275 -3.30 -20.14 -18.82
N MET A 276 -2.87 -21.39 -18.65
CA MET A 276 -1.98 -22.08 -19.59
C MET A 276 -2.78 -22.92 -20.59
N GLN A 277 -4.02 -23.27 -20.23
CA GLN A 277 -4.96 -24.01 -21.06
C GLN A 277 -6.26 -23.23 -21.22
N PRO A 278 -6.81 -23.07 -22.44
CA PRO A 278 -8.03 -22.29 -22.66
C PRO A 278 -9.25 -22.76 -21.84
N ASP A 279 -9.37 -24.06 -21.61
CA ASP A 279 -10.51 -24.63 -20.86
C ASP A 279 -10.43 -24.28 -19.36
N ALA A 280 -9.24 -23.99 -18.83
CA ALA A 280 -9.03 -23.72 -17.41
C ALA A 280 -9.69 -22.40 -16.97
N GLU A 281 -9.66 -21.37 -17.82
CA GLU A 281 -10.34 -20.10 -17.54
C GLU A 281 -11.85 -20.32 -17.36
N ALA A 282 -12.49 -20.97 -18.33
CA ALA A 282 -13.93 -21.18 -18.31
C ALA A 282 -14.38 -22.04 -17.12
N ILE A 283 -13.55 -22.96 -16.66
CA ILE A 283 -13.83 -23.78 -15.47
C ILE A 283 -13.71 -22.95 -14.19
N ILE A 284 -12.61 -22.21 -14.01
CA ILE A 284 -12.38 -21.37 -12.83
C ILE A 284 -13.42 -20.26 -12.75
N ARG A 285 -13.72 -19.60 -13.88
CA ARG A 285 -14.76 -18.56 -13.96
C ARG A 285 -16.10 -19.04 -13.41
N ARG A 286 -16.56 -20.25 -13.77
CA ARG A 286 -17.82 -20.81 -13.24
C ARG A 286 -17.80 -20.99 -11.72
N VAL A 287 -16.68 -21.46 -11.16
CA VAL A 287 -16.54 -21.60 -9.70
C VAL A 287 -16.64 -20.23 -9.03
N LEU A 288 -16.05 -19.19 -9.62
CA LEU A 288 -16.09 -17.83 -9.11
C LEU A 288 -17.48 -17.19 -9.23
N GLU A 289 -18.20 -17.43 -10.33
CA GLU A 289 -19.58 -16.99 -10.55
C GLU A 289 -20.58 -17.63 -9.56
N GLU A 290 -20.25 -18.77 -8.96
CA GLU A 290 -21.04 -19.43 -7.92
C GLU A 290 -20.78 -18.87 -6.51
N GLN A 291 -19.73 -18.07 -6.32
CA GLN A 291 -19.40 -17.46 -5.04
C GLN A 291 -20.36 -16.29 -4.72
N THR A 292 -20.74 -16.14 -3.45
CA THR A 292 -21.72 -15.12 -3.02
C THR A 292 -21.10 -13.90 -2.35
N HIS A 293 -19.78 -13.84 -2.21
CA HIS A 293 -19.06 -12.85 -1.39
C HIS A 293 -17.96 -12.11 -2.15
N GLY A 294 -18.05 -12.11 -3.48
CA GLY A 294 -17.15 -11.38 -4.35
C GLY A 294 -17.64 -11.45 -5.78
N ASP A 295 -17.03 -10.63 -6.63
CA ASP A 295 -17.38 -10.48 -8.03
C ASP A 295 -16.14 -10.62 -8.91
N ILE A 296 -16.36 -11.09 -10.13
CA ILE A 296 -15.35 -11.00 -11.17
C ILE A 296 -15.22 -9.55 -11.61
N VAL A 297 -13.99 -9.05 -11.65
CA VAL A 297 -13.68 -7.70 -12.14
C VAL A 297 -13.33 -7.78 -13.62
N GLU A 298 -14.19 -7.22 -14.45
CA GLU A 298 -14.02 -7.18 -15.90
C GLU A 298 -12.96 -6.13 -16.32
N ASP A 299 -12.36 -6.34 -17.50
CA ASP A 299 -11.29 -5.50 -18.07
C ASP A 299 -11.62 -4.01 -18.08
N ASP A 300 -12.86 -3.64 -18.38
CA ASP A 300 -13.27 -2.23 -18.44
C ASP A 300 -13.28 -1.58 -17.06
N GLU A 301 -13.60 -2.32 -16.00
CA GLU A 301 -13.49 -1.83 -14.62
C GLU A 301 -12.02 -1.77 -14.19
N LEU A 302 -11.18 -2.74 -14.57
CA LEU A 302 -9.74 -2.68 -14.34
C LEU A 302 -9.10 -1.45 -15.01
N LYS A 303 -9.51 -1.11 -16.24
CA LYS A 303 -9.06 0.11 -16.94
C LYS A 303 -9.53 1.37 -16.23
N LYS A 304 -10.78 1.41 -15.78
CA LYS A 304 -11.33 2.53 -15.00
C LYS A 304 -10.60 2.71 -13.67
N MET A 305 -10.19 1.61 -13.03
CA MET A 305 -9.38 1.63 -11.81
C MET A 305 -7.88 1.83 -12.07
N HIS A 306 -7.46 1.99 -13.32
CA HIS A 306 -6.06 2.16 -13.74
C HIS A 306 -5.11 1.02 -13.34
N VAL A 307 -5.61 -0.21 -13.37
CA VAL A 307 -4.84 -1.42 -13.00
C VAL A 307 -4.87 -2.49 -14.10
N TYR A 308 -5.34 -2.14 -15.29
CA TYR A 308 -5.26 -2.99 -16.46
C TYR A 308 -3.87 -2.90 -17.10
N PHE A 309 -3.24 -4.04 -17.36
CA PHE A 309 -1.94 -4.11 -18.01
C PHE A 309 -2.03 -5.06 -19.21
N ASP A 310 -1.68 -4.56 -20.41
CA ASP A 310 -1.77 -5.32 -21.66
C ASP A 310 -0.91 -6.60 -21.67
N ASP A 311 0.14 -6.66 -20.85
CA ASP A 311 0.99 -7.83 -20.70
C ASP A 311 0.44 -8.86 -19.71
N HIS A 312 -0.72 -8.59 -19.10
CA HIS A 312 -1.38 -9.40 -18.08
C HIS A 312 -0.47 -9.83 -16.92
N ARG A 313 0.63 -9.12 -16.67
CA ARG A 313 1.60 -9.50 -15.61
C ARG A 313 0.97 -9.56 -14.23
N PHE A 314 -0.16 -8.89 -14.04
CA PHE A 314 -0.88 -8.84 -12.79
C PHE A 314 -2.13 -9.72 -12.72
N GLY A 315 -2.55 -10.32 -13.82
CA GLY A 315 -3.67 -11.25 -13.88
C GLY A 315 -4.37 -11.19 -15.23
N GLU A 316 -5.00 -12.30 -15.59
CA GLU A 316 -5.93 -12.44 -16.72
C GLU A 316 -7.38 -12.49 -16.24
N LEU A 317 -7.61 -12.97 -15.02
CA LEU A 317 -8.92 -12.98 -14.36
C LEU A 317 -8.78 -12.56 -12.89
N PHE A 318 -9.69 -11.71 -12.43
CA PHE A 318 -9.68 -11.13 -11.10
C PHE A 318 -11.01 -11.41 -10.41
N PHE A 319 -10.94 -11.93 -9.19
CA PHE A 319 -12.08 -12.09 -8.29
C PHE A 319 -11.86 -11.21 -7.08
N LEU A 320 -12.71 -10.19 -6.90
CA LEU A 320 -12.60 -9.20 -5.82
C LEU A 320 -13.67 -9.47 -4.78
N MET A 321 -13.27 -9.58 -3.52
CA MET A 321 -14.18 -9.77 -2.39
C MET A 321 -15.01 -8.51 -2.14
N GLU A 322 -16.26 -8.72 -1.68
CA GLU A 322 -17.09 -7.64 -1.16
C GLU A 322 -16.40 -6.95 0.05
N PRO A 323 -16.61 -5.63 0.26
CA PRO A 323 -16.05 -4.92 1.40
C PRO A 323 -16.36 -5.57 2.75
N GLY A 324 -15.32 -6.05 3.43
CA GLY A 324 -15.40 -6.73 4.74
C GLY A 324 -15.25 -8.25 4.65
N MET A 325 -15.16 -8.82 3.46
CA MET A 325 -14.92 -10.25 3.24
C MET A 325 -13.46 -10.53 2.87
N LEU A 326 -12.88 -11.60 3.41
CA LEU A 326 -11.53 -12.05 3.08
C LEU A 326 -11.50 -13.41 2.39
N ILE A 327 -10.44 -13.67 1.65
CA ILE A 327 -10.01 -15.02 1.31
C ILE A 327 -9.13 -15.52 2.47
N THR A 328 -9.54 -16.60 3.14
CA THR A 328 -8.80 -17.21 4.24
C THR A 328 -8.83 -18.74 4.16
N PRO A 329 -7.67 -19.42 4.12
CA PRO A 329 -6.32 -18.85 4.04
C PRO A 329 -6.03 -18.21 2.67
N CYS A 330 -5.16 -17.20 2.67
CA CYS A 330 -4.57 -16.63 1.45
C CYS A 330 -3.04 -16.64 1.52
N TYR A 331 -2.39 -16.18 0.46
CA TYR A 331 -0.93 -16.15 0.38
C TYR A 331 -0.32 -14.99 1.16
N MET A 332 -1.12 -14.00 1.57
CA MET A 332 -0.68 -12.88 2.42
C MET A 332 -0.88 -13.17 3.92
N GLY A 333 -1.81 -14.06 4.27
CA GLY A 333 -2.11 -14.43 5.64
C GLY A 333 -2.93 -15.71 5.74
N LEU A 334 -2.58 -16.59 6.70
CA LEU A 334 -3.27 -17.87 6.90
C LEU A 334 -4.48 -17.77 7.83
N LYS A 335 -4.77 -16.59 8.36
CA LYS A 335 -5.84 -16.36 9.34
C LYS A 335 -6.51 -15.04 9.02
N SER A 336 -7.83 -15.03 9.22
CA SER A 336 -8.64 -13.83 9.19
C SER A 336 -8.16 -12.83 10.25
N ILE A 337 -8.23 -11.55 9.91
CA ILE A 337 -7.82 -10.43 10.76
C ILE A 337 -8.97 -9.43 10.91
N PRO A 338 -9.09 -8.71 12.03
CA PRO A 338 -10.24 -7.83 12.28
C PRO A 338 -10.44 -6.64 11.34
N GLY A 339 -9.39 -6.12 10.71
CA GLY A 339 -9.47 -5.00 9.76
C GLY A 339 -8.69 -5.31 8.50
N MET A 340 -9.18 -4.89 7.34
CA MET A 340 -8.48 -5.01 6.06
C MET A 340 -8.80 -3.85 5.12
N HIS A 341 -7.94 -3.64 4.12
CA HIS A 341 -8.10 -2.71 3.01
C HIS A 341 -7.83 -3.43 1.68
N GLY A 342 -7.88 -2.69 0.57
CA GLY A 342 -7.68 -3.26 -0.78
C GLY A 342 -8.94 -3.80 -1.43
N TYR A 343 -10.11 -3.31 -1.00
CA TYR A 343 -11.38 -3.48 -1.69
C TYR A 343 -11.51 -2.48 -2.84
N HIS A 344 -12.69 -2.45 -3.46
CA HIS A 344 -12.99 -1.50 -4.54
C HIS A 344 -12.74 -0.04 -4.08
N PRO A 345 -12.09 0.82 -4.90
CA PRO A 345 -11.75 2.20 -4.50
C PRO A 345 -12.96 3.12 -4.26
N GLU A 346 -14.12 2.75 -4.81
CA GLU A 346 -15.36 3.51 -4.62
C GLU A 346 -16.11 3.12 -3.33
N ASP A 347 -15.69 2.07 -2.61
CA ASP A 347 -16.24 1.78 -1.29
C ASP A 347 -15.90 2.91 -0.31
N LYS A 348 -16.86 3.27 0.55
CA LYS A 348 -16.69 4.41 1.46
C LYS A 348 -15.50 4.22 2.42
N ASP A 349 -15.20 2.98 2.81
CA ASP A 349 -14.13 2.66 3.76
C ASP A 349 -12.76 2.53 3.05
N SER A 350 -12.72 2.58 1.70
CA SER A 350 -11.49 2.64 0.90
C SER A 350 -10.92 4.06 0.78
N TYR A 351 -11.75 5.10 0.94
CA TYR A 351 -11.31 6.50 0.77
C TYR A 351 -10.16 6.86 1.70
N ALA A 352 -9.08 7.34 1.10
CA ALA A 352 -8.02 8.07 1.77
C ALA A 352 -8.51 9.45 2.21
N MET A 353 -7.65 10.23 2.87
CA MET A 353 -7.97 11.60 3.21
C MET A 353 -6.79 12.55 3.00
N ILE A 354 -7.13 13.84 2.87
CA ILE A 354 -6.22 14.96 3.02
C ILE A 354 -6.82 15.97 3.99
N ALA A 355 -6.00 16.50 4.90
CA ALA A 355 -6.36 17.59 5.80
C ALA A 355 -5.22 18.60 5.88
N ALA A 356 -5.54 19.88 6.02
CA ALA A 356 -4.53 20.94 6.04
C ALA A 356 -4.82 22.06 7.06
N ASN A 357 -3.77 22.75 7.50
CA ASN A 357 -3.89 23.93 8.36
C ASN A 357 -4.28 25.22 7.60
N LYS A 358 -4.67 25.09 6.33
CA LYS A 358 -5.07 26.17 5.42
C LYS A 358 -6.12 25.64 4.42
N PRO A 359 -6.87 26.50 3.73
CA PRO A 359 -7.81 26.05 2.70
C PRO A 359 -7.10 25.29 1.57
N ILE A 360 -7.68 24.17 1.14
CA ILE A 360 -7.20 23.38 0.00
C ILE A 360 -7.93 23.91 -1.24
N THR A 361 -7.29 24.84 -1.96
CA THR A 361 -7.92 25.54 -3.10
C THR A 361 -7.87 24.77 -4.41
N ALA A 362 -7.01 23.75 -4.51
CA ALA A 362 -6.94 22.85 -5.64
C ALA A 362 -8.15 21.89 -5.63
N ASN A 363 -8.62 21.50 -6.81
CA ASN A 363 -9.61 20.45 -6.95
C ASN A 363 -8.92 19.08 -6.78
N VAL A 364 -8.73 18.66 -5.53
CA VAL A 364 -8.07 17.39 -5.17
C VAL A 364 -9.14 16.31 -5.01
N LYS A 365 -9.06 15.25 -5.81
CA LYS A 365 -10.05 14.15 -5.81
C LYS A 365 -9.44 12.79 -5.56
N SER A 366 -8.16 12.61 -5.92
CA SER A 366 -7.45 11.35 -5.85
C SER A 366 -6.13 11.52 -5.11
N ILE A 367 -5.60 10.43 -4.55
CA ILE A 367 -4.26 10.41 -3.96
C ILE A 367 -3.16 10.79 -4.97
N THR A 368 -3.40 10.62 -6.27
CA THR A 368 -2.50 11.07 -7.34
C THR A 368 -2.38 12.60 -7.41
N ASP A 369 -3.38 13.34 -6.94
CA ASP A 369 -3.36 14.81 -6.98
C ASP A 369 -2.42 15.40 -5.90
N ILE A 370 -2.04 14.60 -4.89
CA ILE A 370 -1.19 15.04 -3.77
C ILE A 370 0.15 15.57 -4.26
N ARG A 371 0.77 14.94 -5.26
CA ARG A 371 2.04 15.42 -5.84
C ARG A 371 1.91 16.86 -6.35
N GLY A 372 0.81 17.20 -7.01
CA GLY A 372 0.56 18.54 -7.54
C GLY A 372 0.47 19.59 -6.42
N ILE A 373 -0.09 19.22 -5.26
CA ILE A 373 -0.14 20.09 -4.08
C ILE A 373 1.27 20.32 -3.53
N ILE A 374 2.07 19.25 -3.39
CA ILE A 374 3.46 19.36 -2.91
C ILE A 374 4.24 20.30 -3.82
N GLU A 375 4.19 20.11 -5.14
CA GLU A 375 4.89 20.96 -6.10
C GLU A 375 4.41 22.43 -6.04
N HIS A 376 3.11 22.67 -5.84
CA HIS A 376 2.56 24.02 -5.69
C HIS A 376 3.10 24.71 -4.44
N GLU A 377 3.09 24.02 -3.30
CA GLU A 377 3.59 24.56 -2.03
C GLU A 377 5.09 24.85 -2.05
N LEU A 378 5.87 24.11 -2.85
CA LEU A 378 7.32 24.30 -2.98
C LEU A 378 7.72 25.36 -4.02
N ARG A 379 6.80 25.77 -4.90
CA ARG A 379 7.00 26.89 -5.84
C ARG A 379 6.59 28.25 -5.27
N THR A 380 5.73 28.25 -4.25
CA THR A 380 5.26 29.44 -3.52
C THR A 380 6.10 29.66 -2.28
#